data_AF-A0A3D2Q4B3-F1
#
_entry.id   AF-A0A3D2Q4B3-F1
#
_cell.length_a   1.000
_cell.length_b   1.000
_cell.length_c   1.000
_cell.angle_alpha   90.00
_cell.angle_beta   90.00
_cell.angle_gamma   90.00
#
_symmetry.space_group_name_H-M   'P 1'
#
loop_
_entity.id
_entity.type
_entity.pdbx_description
1 polymer ?
#
loop_
_entity_poly.entity_id
_entity_poly.type
_entity_poly.pdbx_seq_one_letter_code
_entity_poly.pdbx_strand_id
1 'polypeptide(L)'
;PGFMVKGGFLGALIAAAVIALLGYVGEILLGTRISPQSRGIVGFVAAAVVIYLAQFIIPGLLSVSIVGALISAFIIGLIDTLVPTMLR
;
A
#
# COMPACT_ATOMS: atom_id res chain seq x y z
N PRO A 1 -10.35 -11.99 -1.68
CA PRO A 1 -9.59 -13.11 -2.30
C PRO A 1 -8.12 -12.71 -2.48
N GLY A 2 -7.18 -13.49 -1.96
CA GLY A 2 -5.76 -13.26 -2.17
C GLY A 2 -5.11 -12.16 -1.30
N PHE A 3 -5.73 -11.75 -0.19
CA PHE A 3 -5.07 -10.98 0.88
C PHE A 3 -5.44 -11.67 2.19
N MET A 4 -4.45 -12.19 2.91
CA MET A 4 -4.66 -12.92 4.15
C MET A 4 -3.64 -12.49 5.18
N VAL A 5 -4.13 -12.10 6.36
CA VAL A 5 -3.30 -11.81 7.51
C VAL A 5 -3.47 -12.91 8.55
N LYS A 6 -2.38 -13.54 8.96
CA LYS A 6 -2.33 -14.57 10.00
C LYS A 6 -1.88 -13.94 11.32
N GLY A 7 -2.36 -14.47 12.45
CA GLY A 7 -1.99 -13.96 13.78
C GLY A 7 -2.99 -12.96 14.41
N GLY A 8 -4.22 -12.90 13.90
CA GLY A 8 -5.30 -12.08 14.49
C GLY A 8 -4.98 -10.57 14.47
N PHE A 9 -5.40 -9.85 15.52
CA PHE A 9 -5.22 -8.41 15.63
C PHE A 9 -3.74 -7.96 15.59
N LEU A 10 -2.86 -8.69 16.28
CA LEU A 10 -1.42 -8.38 16.29
C LEU A 10 -0.79 -8.53 14.91
N GLY A 11 -1.16 -9.58 14.16
CA GLY A 11 -0.71 -9.74 12.78
C GLY A 11 -1.15 -8.59 11.88
N ALA A 12 -2.38 -8.09 12.07
CA ALA A 12 -2.91 -6.95 11.32
C ALA A 12 -2.18 -5.64 11.67
N LEU A 13 -1.89 -5.42 12.94
CA LEU A 13 -1.14 -4.24 13.39
C LEU A 13 0.28 -4.22 12.79
N ILE A 14 0.97 -5.36 12.82
CA ILE A 14 2.31 -5.49 12.23
C ILE A 14 2.25 -5.29 10.72
N ALA A 15 1.28 -5.90 10.04
CA ALA A 15 1.10 -5.73 8.60
C ALA A 15 0.85 -4.27 8.22
N ALA A 16 -0.02 -3.57 8.95
CA ALA A 16 -0.30 -2.15 8.72
C ALA A 16 0.96 -1.29 8.90
N ALA A 17 1.75 -1.54 9.96
CA ALA A 17 3.01 -0.84 10.19
C ALA A 17 4.02 -1.07 9.06
N VAL A 18 4.16 -2.32 8.58
CA VAL A 18 5.06 -2.66 7.47
C VAL A 18 4.62 -2.01 6.16
N ILE A 19 3.33 -2.05 5.83
CA ILE A 19 2.78 -1.43 4.62
C ILE A 19 2.97 0.09 4.67
N ALA A 20 2.69 0.73 5.81
CA ALA A 20 2.89 2.17 5.98
C ALA A 20 4.36 2.56 5.83
N LEU A 21 5.28 1.79 6.43
CA LEU A 21 6.72 2.05 6.31
C LEU A 21 7.19 1.91 4.87
N LEU A 22 6.75 0.87 4.16
CA LEU A 22 7.10 0.67 2.75
C LEU A 22 6.48 1.74 1.85
N GLY A 23 5.24 2.17 2.14
CA GLY A 23 4.59 3.28 1.43
C GLY A 23 5.38 4.57 1.56
N TYR A 24 5.84 4.88 2.77
CA TYR A 24 6.69 6.04 3.04
C TYR A 24 8.03 5.98 2.29
N VAL A 25 8.71 4.82 2.33
CA VAL A 25 9.95 4.63 1.57
C VAL A 25 9.70 4.76 0.06
N GLY A 26 8.60 4.19 -0.43
CA GLY A 26 8.17 4.33 -1.82
C GLY A 26 7.98 5.79 -2.21
N GLU A 27 7.28 6.58 -1.40
CA GLU A 27 7.06 8.01 -1.65
C GLU A 27 8.37 8.79 -1.77
N ILE A 28 9.34 8.52 -0.87
CA ILE A 28 10.67 9.15 -0.93
C ILE A 28 11.39 8.80 -2.23
N LEU A 29 11.36 7.52 -2.64
CA LEU A 29 12.03 7.06 -3.86
C LEU A 29 11.40 7.62 -5.13
N LEU A 30 10.07 7.75 -5.16
CA LEU A 30 9.34 8.33 -6.29
C LEU A 30 9.53 9.86 -6.41
N GLY A 31 9.82 10.53 -5.30
CA GLY A 31 10.22 11.94 -5.29
C GLY A 31 9.09 12.92 -5.65
N THR A 32 9.33 14.21 -5.40
CA THR A 32 8.36 15.30 -5.60
C THR A 32 8.11 15.68 -7.07
N ARG A 33 8.68 14.95 -8.05
CA ARG A 33 8.58 15.28 -9.48
C ARG A 33 7.35 14.68 -10.18
N ILE A 34 6.42 14.06 -9.45
CA ILE A 34 5.19 13.54 -10.06
C ILE A 34 4.23 14.70 -10.33
N SER A 35 3.95 14.96 -11.60
CA SER A 35 2.99 15.99 -12.02
C SER A 35 1.59 15.67 -11.48
N PRO A 36 0.77 16.65 -11.04
CA PRO A 36 -0.58 16.41 -10.52
C PRO A 36 -1.45 15.50 -11.39
N GLN A 37 -1.32 15.62 -12.71
CA GLN A 37 -2.03 14.80 -13.69
C GLN A 37 -1.67 13.30 -13.64
N SER A 38 -0.44 12.95 -13.26
CA SER A 38 0.07 11.57 -13.23
C SER A 38 0.05 10.94 -11.83
N ARG A 39 -0.25 11.72 -10.78
CA ARG A 39 -0.24 11.23 -9.37
C ARG A 39 -1.19 10.06 -9.14
N GLY A 40 -2.35 10.01 -9.80
CA GLY A 40 -3.33 8.93 -9.61
C GLY A 40 -2.81 7.55 -10.04
N ILE A 41 -2.33 7.43 -11.29
CA ILE A 41 -1.83 6.16 -11.84
C ILE A 41 -0.51 5.77 -11.16
N VAL A 42 0.40 6.73 -10.98
CA VAL A 42 1.70 6.47 -10.35
C VAL A 42 1.51 6.04 -8.89
N GLY A 43 0.60 6.70 -8.16
CA GLY A 43 0.24 6.32 -6.79
C GLY A 43 -0.41 4.94 -6.73
N PHE A 44 -1.31 4.61 -7.66
CA PHE A 44 -1.91 3.28 -7.76
C PHE A 44 -0.86 2.18 -7.96
N VAL A 45 0.06 2.35 -8.92
CA VAL A 45 1.11 1.37 -9.19
C VAL A 45 2.08 1.28 -8.00
N ALA A 46 2.47 2.40 -7.41
CA ALA A 46 3.32 2.43 -6.23
C ALA A 46 2.68 1.69 -5.05
N ALA A 47 1.40 1.94 -4.76
CA ALA A 47 0.65 1.25 -3.73
C ALA A 47 0.57 -0.26 -3.99
N ALA A 48 0.29 -0.69 -5.24
CA ALA A 48 0.24 -2.10 -5.60
C ALA A 48 1.60 -2.80 -5.37
N VAL A 49 2.70 -2.14 -5.76
CA VAL A 49 4.06 -2.66 -5.53
C VAL A 49 4.36 -2.75 -4.04
N VAL A 50 4.07 -1.69 -3.27
CA VAL A 50 4.28 -1.66 -1.81
C VAL A 50 3.52 -2.79 -1.10
N ILE A 51 2.24 -2.98 -1.41
CA ILE A 51 1.40 -4.01 -0.82
C ILE A 51 1.90 -5.41 -1.20
N TYR A 52 2.29 -5.59 -2.45
CA TYR A 52 2.85 -6.87 -2.90
C TYR A 52 4.21 -7.15 -2.26
N LEU A 53 5.04 -6.14 -2.04
CA LEU A 53 6.35 -6.29 -1.41
C LEU A 53 6.26 -6.56 0.10
N ALA A 54 5.22 -6.06 0.77
CA ALA A 54 5.03 -6.24 2.20
C ALA A 54 5.03 -7.72 2.62
N GLN A 55 4.59 -8.63 1.74
CA GLN A 55 4.55 -10.06 2.02
C GLN A 55 5.95 -10.68 2.21
N PHE A 56 6.99 -10.09 1.61
CA PHE A 56 8.37 -10.59 1.72
C PHE A 56 9.05 -10.14 3.01
N ILE A 57 8.57 -9.07 3.65
CA ILE A 57 9.14 -8.57 4.90
C ILE A 57 8.65 -9.39 6.10
N ILE A 58 7.40 -9.83 6.06
CA ILE A 58 6.78 -10.63 7.12
C ILE A 58 6.25 -11.96 6.58
N PRO A 59 7.15 -12.84 6.05
CA PRO A 59 6.76 -14.11 5.48
C PRO A 59 6.10 -14.97 6.57
N GLY A 60 4.80 -15.27 6.38
CA GLY A 60 4.00 -16.05 7.32
C GLY A 60 2.90 -15.28 8.04
N LEU A 61 3.00 -13.94 8.14
CA LEU A 61 1.93 -13.10 8.68
C LEU A 61 1.06 -12.49 7.58
N LEU A 62 1.62 -12.23 6.39
CA LEU A 62 0.89 -11.61 5.28
C LEU A 62 1.11 -12.41 4.00
N SER A 63 0.01 -12.75 3.33
CA SER A 63 0.02 -13.42 2.02
C SER A 63 -0.84 -12.62 1.06
N VAL A 64 -0.24 -12.18 -0.04
CA VAL A 64 -0.89 -11.30 -1.02
C VAL A 64 -0.64 -11.78 -2.44
N SER A 65 -1.72 -12.08 -3.16
CA SER A 65 -1.67 -12.33 -4.60
C SER A 65 -1.56 -11.02 -5.38
N ILE A 66 -1.08 -11.11 -6.62
CA ILE A 66 -1.00 -9.95 -7.53
C ILE A 66 -2.38 -9.29 -7.67
N VAL A 67 -3.44 -10.09 -7.83
CA VAL A 67 -4.82 -9.60 -7.90
C VAL A 67 -5.25 -8.92 -6.59
N GLY A 68 -4.87 -9.50 -5.44
CA GLY A 68 -5.13 -8.90 -4.13
C GLY A 68 -4.46 -7.53 -3.98
N ALA A 69 -3.18 -7.42 -4.35
CA ALA A 69 -2.44 -6.16 -4.33
C ALA A 69 -3.08 -5.09 -5.21
N LEU A 70 -3.51 -5.45 -6.43
CA LEU A 70 -4.18 -4.52 -7.34
C LEU A 70 -5.52 -4.02 -6.79
N ILE A 71 -6.34 -4.92 -6.22
CA ILE A 71 -7.62 -4.55 -5.59
C ILE A 71 -7.37 -3.64 -4.38
N SER A 72 -6.43 -3.99 -3.51
CA SER A 72 -6.09 -3.17 -2.34
C SER A 72 -5.57 -1.79 -2.73
N ALA A 73 -4.69 -1.70 -3.74
CA ALA A 73 -4.18 -0.43 -4.26
C ALA A 73 -5.29 0.43 -4.86
N PHE A 74 -6.27 -0.18 -5.53
CA PHE A 74 -7.43 0.52 -6.06
C PHE A 74 -8.28 1.12 -4.93
N ILE A 75 -8.53 0.33 -3.88
CA ILE A 75 -9.30 0.78 -2.71
C ILE A 75 -8.57 1.91 -1.98
N ILE A 76 -7.27 1.79 -1.74
CA ILE A 76 -6.46 2.84 -1.09
C ILE A 76 -6.49 4.11 -1.94
N GLY A 77 -6.26 4.01 -3.25
CA GLY A 77 -6.33 5.17 -4.14
C GLY A 77 -7.70 5.85 -4.11
N LEU A 78 -8.79 5.07 -4.03
CA LEU A 78 -10.13 5.64 -3.90
C LEU A 78 -10.31 6.34 -2.54
N ILE A 79 -9.88 5.73 -1.44
CA ILE A 79 -9.94 6.32 -0.09
C ILE A 79 -9.14 7.63 -0.05
N ASP A 80 -7.93 7.66 -0.61
CA ASP A 80 -7.06 8.84 -0.60
C ASP A 80 -7.64 10.01 -1.40
N THR A 81 -8.44 9.74 -2.45
CA THR A 81 -9.14 10.82 -3.17
C THR A 81 -10.31 11.40 -2.37
N LEU A 82 -10.90 10.59 -1.48
CA LEU A 82 -12.04 10.99 -0.66
C LEU A 82 -11.62 11.65 0.65
N VAL A 83 -10.50 11.22 1.23
CA VAL A 83 -9.90 11.81 2.42
C VAL A 83 -9.08 13.01 1.95
N PRO A 84 -9.57 14.25 2.11
CA PRO A 84 -8.82 15.41 1.69
C PRO A 84 -7.54 15.45 2.53
N THR A 85 -6.38 15.37 1.89
CA THR A 85 -5.07 15.53 2.52
C THR A 85 -4.83 16.99 2.95
N MET A 86 -5.78 17.55 3.71
CA MET A 86 -5.73 18.89 4.31
C MET A 86 -4.97 18.90 5.64
N LEU A 87 -4.41 17.75 6.03
CA LEU A 87 -3.42 17.62 7.09
C LEU A 87 -2.07 17.39 6.40
N ARG A 88 -1.46 18.46 5.89
CA ARG A 88 -0.11 18.43 5.36
C ARG A 88 0.72 19.52 6.04
#